data_AF-A0AA88H4F6-F1
#
_entry.id   AF-A0AA88H4F6-F1
#
_cell.length_a   1.000
_cell.length_b   1.000
_cell.length_c   1.000
_cell.angle_alpha   90.00
_cell.angle_beta   90.00
_cell.angle_gamma   90.00
#
_symmetry.space_group_name_H-M   'P 1'
#
loop_
_entity.id
_entity.type
_entity.pdbx_description
1 polymer ?
#
loop_
_entity_poly.entity_id
_entity_poly.type
_entity_poly.pdbx_seq_one_letter_code
_entity_poly.pdbx_strand_id
1 'polypeptide(L)'
;AIHLRFEGKLNNLPEGYNCHPCLIYRSPVDQHDRTTKNTPKTCYVWAKGWVEPEDISCKTGKLSQNQEPLKISKLSLFRMYTKIVQSSKILAEQDRHILEQRFYFDAKNLAKSYQIAKTNFEEAVNKCLLGRWSRQHPIRSMFTVQEATSPDNLIYFDGEAATPINMLRPSVFKWTIRAKVFQKSQTVMKNKKVNKERFDVCLCDETGVVKLSGSCPRAKRVFEQLNESKV
;
A
#
# COMPACT_ATOMS: atom_id res chain seq x y z
N ALA A 1 -23.74 -4.52 13.02
CA ALA A 1 -22.62 -3.98 12.19
C ALA A 1 -21.26 -4.31 12.79
N ILE A 2 -21.08 -4.18 14.11
CA ILE A 2 -19.74 -4.08 14.73
C ILE A 2 -19.07 -5.44 15.01
N HIS A 3 -19.76 -6.49 15.48
CA HIS A 3 -19.14 -7.82 15.65
C HIS A 3 -20.08 -9.00 15.32
N LEU A 4 -21.36 -8.94 15.70
CA LEU A 4 -22.36 -10.02 15.54
C LEU A 4 -22.50 -10.60 14.12
N ARG A 5 -22.13 -9.84 13.08
CA ARG A 5 -22.18 -10.34 11.69
C ARG A 5 -21.11 -11.40 11.39
N PHE A 6 -20.09 -11.50 12.24
CA PHE A 6 -18.94 -12.37 12.09
C PHE A 6 -18.88 -13.44 13.18
N GLU A 7 -19.85 -13.46 14.09
CA GLU A 7 -19.95 -14.43 15.18
C GLU A 7 -20.02 -15.87 14.61
N GLY A 8 -19.15 -16.75 15.10
CA GLY A 8 -18.98 -18.12 14.61
C GLY A 8 -18.39 -18.29 13.21
N LYS A 9 -18.10 -17.19 12.50
CA LYS A 9 -17.60 -17.19 11.11
C LYS A 9 -16.17 -16.67 10.98
N LEU A 10 -15.71 -15.87 11.95
CA LEU A 10 -14.33 -15.44 12.06
C LEU A 10 -13.52 -16.50 12.81
N ASN A 11 -12.95 -17.44 12.06
CA ASN A 11 -12.20 -18.59 12.60
C ASN A 11 -10.70 -18.47 12.28
N ASN A 12 -9.88 -19.31 12.92
CA ASN A 12 -8.44 -19.43 12.69
C ASN A 12 -7.63 -18.15 12.96
N LEU A 13 -8.09 -17.30 13.87
CA LEU A 13 -7.32 -16.11 14.26
C LEU A 13 -6.01 -16.54 14.95
N PRO A 14 -4.88 -15.86 14.67
CA PRO A 14 -3.63 -16.09 15.37
C PRO A 14 -3.74 -15.83 16.88
N GLU A 15 -2.80 -16.37 17.64
CA GLU A 15 -2.72 -16.14 19.08
C GLU A 15 -2.73 -14.64 19.42
N GLY A 16 -3.50 -14.27 20.44
CA GLY A 16 -3.72 -12.87 20.85
C GLY A 16 -4.79 -12.12 20.05
N TYR A 17 -5.28 -12.65 18.93
CA TYR A 17 -6.37 -12.05 18.16
C TYR A 17 -7.70 -12.72 18.47
N ASN A 18 -8.74 -11.92 18.71
CA ASN A 18 -10.10 -12.38 18.94
C ASN A 18 -11.13 -11.43 18.32
N CYS A 19 -12.35 -11.94 18.12
CA CYS A 19 -13.49 -11.07 17.81
C CYS A 19 -13.95 -10.42 19.10
N HIS A 20 -13.47 -9.20 19.39
CA HIS A 20 -13.76 -8.54 20.66
C HIS A 20 -15.26 -8.15 20.75
N PRO A 21 -15.99 -8.62 21.77
CA PRO A 21 -17.36 -8.19 22.01
C PRO A 21 -17.35 -6.77 22.58
N CYS A 22 -17.50 -5.77 21.72
CA CYS A 22 -17.58 -4.38 22.19
C CYS A 22 -18.89 -4.15 22.95
N LEU A 23 -18.79 -3.54 24.13
CA LEU A 23 -19.95 -2.98 24.83
C LEU A 23 -20.56 -1.87 23.96
N ILE A 24 -21.82 -2.02 23.58
CA ILE A 24 -22.56 -1.00 22.84
C ILE A 24 -23.43 -0.26 23.83
N TYR A 25 -23.12 1.02 24.04
CA TYR A 25 -23.88 1.91 24.90
C TYR A 25 -24.33 3.14 24.10
N ARG A 26 -25.57 3.56 24.33
CA ARG A 26 -26.09 4.82 23.81
C ARG A 26 -26.16 5.80 24.98
N SER A 27 -25.45 6.92 24.87
CA SER A 27 -25.53 8.00 25.85
C SER A 27 -26.96 8.53 25.93
N PRO A 28 -27.58 8.61 27.13
CA PRO A 28 -28.91 9.16 27.30
C PRO A 28 -28.96 10.68 27.06
N VAL A 29 -27.81 11.35 27.07
CA VAL A 29 -27.67 12.81 26.89
C VAL A 29 -27.43 13.19 25.42
N ASP A 30 -27.00 12.25 24.58
CA ASP A 30 -26.70 12.48 23.16
C ASP A 30 -27.95 12.32 22.28
N GLN A 31 -28.97 13.13 22.54
CA GLN A 31 -30.04 13.37 21.58
C GLN A 31 -29.61 14.52 20.65
N HIS A 32 -28.75 14.20 19.68
CA HIS A 32 -28.45 15.13 18.61
C HIS A 32 -29.53 15.04 17.55
N ASP A 33 -30.28 16.12 17.38
CA ASP A 33 -31.23 16.25 16.28
C ASP A 33 -30.48 16.17 14.94
N ARG A 34 -31.11 15.50 13.97
CA ARG A 34 -30.58 15.44 12.62
C ARG A 34 -30.59 16.84 12.00
N THR A 35 -29.42 17.44 11.86
CA THR A 35 -29.29 18.73 11.16
C THR A 35 -29.21 18.54 9.65
N THR A 36 -29.88 19.40 8.88
CA THR A 36 -29.80 19.46 7.40
C THR A 36 -28.64 20.33 6.89
N LYS A 37 -27.78 20.84 7.79
CA LYS A 37 -26.65 21.70 7.44
C LYS A 37 -25.62 20.95 6.59
N ASN A 38 -24.93 21.69 5.73
CA ASN A 38 -23.81 21.16 4.94
C ASN A 38 -22.73 20.56 5.85
N THR A 39 -22.26 19.37 5.52
CA THR A 39 -21.15 18.71 6.23
C THR A 39 -19.91 19.60 6.19
N PRO A 40 -19.22 19.81 7.33
CA PRO A 40 -17.96 20.55 7.35
C PRO A 40 -16.93 19.95 6.39
N LYS A 41 -16.13 20.83 5.77
CA LYS A 41 -15.03 20.43 4.88
C LYS A 41 -13.71 20.21 5.62
N THR A 42 -13.74 20.31 6.94
CA THR A 42 -12.59 20.15 7.83
C THR A 42 -12.87 19.08 8.88
N CYS A 43 -11.80 18.46 9.35
CA CYS A 43 -11.78 17.46 10.41
C CYS A 43 -10.73 17.87 11.43
N TYR A 44 -11.04 17.73 12.73
CA TYR A 44 -10.10 18.02 13.80
C TYR A 44 -9.62 16.73 14.46
N VAL A 45 -8.32 16.61 14.67
CA VAL A 45 -7.73 15.47 15.39
C VAL A 45 -6.89 15.98 16.54
N TRP A 46 -7.07 15.37 17.71
CA TRP A 46 -6.28 15.66 18.90
C TRP A 46 -5.98 14.37 19.67
N ALA A 47 -4.83 14.33 20.31
CA ALA A 47 -4.44 13.26 21.22
C ALA A 47 -3.89 13.86 22.52
N LYS A 48 -4.03 13.13 23.62
CA LYS A 48 -3.50 13.54 24.92
C LYS A 48 -1.99 13.86 24.82
N GLY A 49 -1.60 15.01 25.34
CA GLY A 49 -0.23 15.52 25.27
C GLY A 49 0.05 16.43 24.07
N TRP A 50 -0.91 16.62 23.16
CA TRP A 50 -0.80 17.64 22.12
C TRP A 50 -1.26 18.98 22.67
N VAL A 51 -0.51 20.04 22.34
CA VAL A 51 -0.83 21.42 22.74
C VAL A 51 -2.15 21.87 22.09
N GLU A 52 -2.33 21.58 20.79
CA GLU A 52 -3.50 22.00 20.01
C GLU A 52 -3.96 20.88 19.04
N PRO A 53 -5.25 20.85 18.64
CA PRO A 53 -5.77 19.96 17.61
C PRO A 53 -5.21 20.30 16.22
N GLU A 54 -5.03 19.29 15.37
CA GLU A 54 -4.75 19.49 13.94
C GLU A 54 -6.05 19.76 13.18
N ASP A 55 -6.13 20.87 12.44
CA ASP A 55 -7.19 21.17 11.46
C ASP A 55 -6.82 20.59 10.10
N ILE A 56 -7.62 19.64 9.62
CA ILE A 56 -7.38 18.84 8.43
C ILE A 56 -8.46 19.11 7.39
N SER A 57 -8.07 19.49 6.18
CA SER A 57 -9.00 19.58 5.05
C SER A 57 -9.44 18.18 4.61
N CYS A 58 -10.74 17.90 4.66
CA CYS A 58 -11.33 16.63 4.22
C CYS A 58 -11.10 16.36 2.72
N LYS A 59 -10.86 17.41 1.92
CA LYS A 59 -10.60 17.29 0.48
C LYS A 59 -9.18 16.80 0.20
N THR A 60 -8.20 17.31 0.93
CA THR A 60 -6.77 17.07 0.64
C THR A 60 -6.14 16.06 1.60
N GLY A 61 -6.72 15.86 2.78
CA GLY A 61 -6.12 15.08 3.86
C GLY A 61 -4.83 15.69 4.40
N LYS A 62 -4.67 17.02 4.29
CA LYS A 62 -3.51 17.78 4.78
C LYS A 62 -3.97 18.87 5.77
N LEU A 63 -3.01 19.43 6.50
CA LEU A 63 -3.27 20.57 7.38
C LEU A 63 -3.82 21.75 6.57
N SER A 64 -4.82 22.42 7.13
CA SER A 64 -5.48 23.57 6.48
C SER A 64 -4.58 24.81 6.42
N GLN A 65 -3.58 24.91 7.31
CA GLN A 65 -2.75 26.10 7.51
C GLN A 65 -1.32 25.98 6.93
N ASN A 66 -0.80 24.78 6.71
CA ASN A 66 0.57 24.56 6.21
C ASN A 66 0.65 23.26 5.38
N GLN A 67 1.76 23.07 4.65
CA GLN A 67 2.01 21.84 3.89
C GLN A 67 2.72 20.73 4.71
N GLU A 68 2.86 20.91 6.01
CA GLU A 68 3.48 19.92 6.89
C GLU A 68 2.65 18.61 6.92
N PRO A 69 3.30 17.45 7.04
CA PRO A 69 2.59 16.19 7.18
C PRO A 69 1.87 16.12 8.53
N LEU A 70 0.61 15.66 8.51
CA LEU A 70 -0.17 15.41 9.73
C LEU A 70 0.61 14.54 10.72
N LYS A 71 0.48 14.81 12.02
CA LYS A 71 1.03 13.96 13.09
C LYS A 71 0.50 12.52 13.01
N ILE A 72 -0.74 12.34 12.53
CA ILE A 72 -1.34 11.01 12.26
C ILE A 72 -1.13 10.47 10.85
N SER A 73 -0.36 11.16 9.99
CA SER A 73 -0.08 10.64 8.65
C SER A 73 0.69 9.31 8.72
N LYS A 74 0.57 8.48 7.67
CA LYS A 74 1.34 7.22 7.57
C LYS A 74 2.83 7.46 7.77
N LEU A 75 3.35 8.58 7.23
CA LEU A 75 4.74 8.97 7.35
C LEU A 75 5.12 9.32 8.80
N SER A 76 4.36 10.20 9.45
CA SER A 76 4.63 10.63 10.82
C SER A 76 4.55 9.46 11.81
N LEU A 77 3.58 8.57 11.63
CA LEU A 77 3.46 7.34 12.41
C LEU A 77 4.62 6.38 12.13
N PHE A 78 5.06 6.24 10.87
CA PHE A 78 6.20 5.38 10.54
C PHE A 78 7.51 5.93 11.11
N ARG A 79 7.71 7.26 11.09
CA ARG A 79 8.83 7.95 11.75
C ARG A 79 8.85 7.73 13.26
N MET A 80 7.67 7.83 13.90
CA MET A 80 7.56 7.58 15.33
C MET A 80 7.87 6.12 15.64
N TYR A 81 7.35 5.20 14.83
CA TYR A 81 7.59 3.78 14.98
C TYR A 81 9.06 3.42 14.85
N THR A 82 9.77 3.91 13.82
CA THR A 82 11.21 3.64 13.66
C THR A 82 12.02 4.18 14.83
N LYS A 83 11.69 5.38 15.36
CA LYS A 83 12.34 5.93 16.56
C LYS A 83 12.14 5.05 17.79
N ILE A 84 10.93 4.55 18.02
CA ILE A 84 10.63 3.63 19.12
C ILE A 84 11.45 2.35 18.95
N VAL A 85 11.53 1.81 17.73
CA VAL A 85 12.28 0.59 17.46
C VAL A 85 13.78 0.78 17.69
N GLN A 86 14.34 1.91 17.25
CA GLN A 86 15.75 2.23 17.45
C GLN A 86 16.11 2.47 18.93
N SER A 87 15.21 3.06 19.70
CA SER A 87 15.48 3.43 21.10
C SER A 87 15.19 2.31 22.10
N SER A 88 14.42 1.30 21.71
CA SER A 88 14.02 0.23 22.61
C SER A 88 15.10 -0.86 22.73
N LYS A 89 15.63 -1.03 23.94
CA LYS A 89 16.59 -2.09 24.29
C LYS A 89 15.93 -3.47 24.44
N ILE A 90 14.59 -3.53 24.49
CA ILE A 90 13.80 -4.69 24.93
C ILE A 90 13.03 -5.32 23.76
N LEU A 91 13.21 -4.84 22.52
CA LEU A 91 12.48 -5.41 21.40
C LEU A 91 12.91 -6.84 21.10
N ALA A 92 11.90 -7.68 20.83
CA ALA A 92 12.09 -9.03 20.33
C ALA A 92 12.83 -8.98 18.99
N GLU A 93 13.62 -9.99 18.68
CA GLU A 93 14.44 -10.09 17.45
C GLU A 93 13.62 -9.77 16.19
N GLN A 94 12.36 -10.21 16.15
CA GLN A 94 11.40 -9.96 15.06
C GLN A 94 11.15 -8.47 14.76
N ASP A 95 11.19 -7.61 15.77
CA ASP A 95 10.97 -6.17 15.61
C ASP A 95 12.25 -5.45 15.13
N ARG A 96 13.43 -6.07 15.27
CA ARG A 96 14.69 -5.51 14.77
C ARG A 96 14.80 -5.60 13.26
N HIS A 97 14.24 -6.65 12.64
CA HIS A 97 14.16 -6.79 11.17
C HIS A 97 13.42 -5.63 10.48
N ILE A 98 12.64 -4.85 11.23
CA ILE A 98 11.97 -3.66 10.73
C ILE A 98 12.97 -2.54 10.43
N LEU A 99 14.04 -2.43 11.21
CA LEU A 99 15.11 -1.46 10.94
C LEU A 99 15.85 -1.78 9.64
N GLU A 100 15.80 -3.03 9.20
CA GLU A 100 16.33 -3.49 7.92
C GLU A 100 15.37 -3.15 6.75
N GLN A 101 14.10 -2.86 7.04
CA GLN A 101 13.12 -2.49 6.02
C GLN A 101 13.18 -1.02 5.69
N ARG A 102 13.57 -0.72 4.45
CA ARG A 102 13.60 0.64 3.92
C ARG A 102 12.20 1.22 3.70
N PHE A 103 11.23 0.39 3.31
CA PHE A 103 9.88 0.83 2.91
C PHE A 103 8.81 0.52 3.96
N TYR A 104 7.85 1.45 4.11
CA TYR A 104 6.70 1.28 5.00
C TYR A 104 5.85 0.04 4.68
N PHE A 105 5.65 -0.27 3.40
CA PHE A 105 4.91 -1.47 2.98
C PHE A 105 5.54 -2.76 3.50
N ASP A 106 6.86 -2.88 3.39
CA ASP A 106 7.59 -4.08 3.80
C ASP A 106 7.59 -4.22 5.32
N ALA A 107 7.84 -3.12 6.03
CA ALA A 107 7.74 -3.06 7.50
C ALA A 107 6.36 -3.53 7.98
N LYS A 108 5.27 -3.08 7.34
CA LYS A 108 3.90 -3.51 7.68
C LYS A 108 3.68 -5.02 7.47
N ASN A 109 4.36 -5.63 6.49
CA ASN A 109 4.24 -7.05 6.17
C ASN A 109 5.09 -7.96 7.07
N LEU A 110 5.93 -7.40 7.94
CA LEU A 110 6.65 -8.16 8.96
C LEU A 110 5.74 -8.60 10.12
N ALA A 111 4.65 -7.88 10.39
CA ALA A 111 3.64 -8.26 11.39
C ALA A 111 2.78 -9.45 10.91
N LYS A 112 3.36 -10.66 10.86
CA LYS A 112 2.75 -11.85 10.24
C LYS A 112 1.40 -12.21 10.85
N SER A 113 1.29 -12.24 12.18
CA SER A 113 0.03 -12.54 12.87
C SER A 113 -1.06 -11.52 12.51
N TYR A 114 -0.71 -10.23 12.41
CA TYR A 114 -1.67 -9.22 11.96
C TYR A 114 -2.13 -9.46 10.51
N GLN A 115 -1.21 -9.80 9.60
CA GLN A 115 -1.56 -10.06 8.20
C GLN A 115 -2.46 -11.30 8.04
N ILE A 116 -2.21 -12.35 8.82
CA ILE A 116 -3.07 -13.54 8.87
C ILE A 116 -4.46 -13.17 9.41
N ALA A 117 -4.53 -12.48 10.55
CA ALA A 117 -5.79 -12.03 11.14
C ALA A 117 -6.62 -11.18 10.15
N LYS A 118 -5.95 -10.25 9.46
CA LYS A 118 -6.56 -9.42 8.41
C LYS A 118 -7.10 -10.26 7.25
N THR A 119 -6.36 -11.28 6.81
CA THR A 119 -6.77 -12.15 5.69
C THR A 119 -7.98 -12.99 6.09
N ASN A 120 -7.98 -13.56 7.29
CA ASN A 120 -9.10 -14.32 7.83
C ASN A 120 -10.36 -13.44 7.98
N PHE A 121 -10.18 -12.17 8.35
CA PHE A 121 -11.28 -11.20 8.36
C PHE A 121 -11.85 -10.97 6.96
N GLU A 122 -11.01 -10.72 5.96
CA GLU A 122 -11.47 -10.53 4.57
C GLU A 122 -12.19 -11.77 4.02
N GLU A 123 -11.72 -12.96 4.36
CA GLU A 123 -12.43 -14.20 4.05
C GLU A 123 -13.78 -14.31 4.76
N ALA A 124 -13.85 -13.92 6.04
CA ALA A 124 -15.10 -13.93 6.78
C ALA A 124 -16.12 -12.96 6.17
N VAL A 125 -15.71 -11.77 5.71
CA VAL A 125 -16.58 -10.84 4.96
C VAL A 125 -17.18 -11.51 3.73
N ASN A 126 -16.37 -12.23 2.96
CA ASN A 126 -16.82 -12.98 1.79
C ASN A 126 -17.79 -14.12 2.18
N LYS A 127 -17.45 -14.92 3.21
CA LYS A 127 -18.28 -16.04 3.70
C LYS A 127 -19.62 -15.57 4.26
N CYS A 128 -19.66 -14.37 4.83
CA CYS A 128 -20.89 -13.74 5.33
C CYS A 128 -21.74 -13.10 4.22
N LEU A 129 -21.33 -13.18 2.95
CA LEU A 129 -22.00 -12.52 1.82
C LEU A 129 -22.13 -10.99 2.01
N LEU A 130 -21.14 -10.37 2.67
CA LEU A 130 -21.12 -8.93 2.94
C LEU A 130 -20.38 -8.13 1.85
N GLY A 131 -20.07 -8.77 0.73
CA GLY A 131 -19.26 -8.22 -0.36
C GLY A 131 -17.78 -8.59 -0.24
N ARG A 132 -16.92 -7.83 -0.92
CA ARG A 132 -15.45 -8.01 -0.91
C ARG A 132 -14.78 -6.80 -0.28
N TRP A 133 -13.77 -7.04 0.55
CA TRP A 133 -12.96 -5.96 1.09
C TRP A 133 -12.13 -5.28 0.01
N SER A 134 -12.22 -3.95 -0.11
CA SER A 134 -11.45 -3.18 -1.09
C SER A 134 -10.15 -2.66 -0.46
N ARG A 135 -9.01 -3.03 -1.05
CA ARG A 135 -7.69 -2.57 -0.63
C ARG A 135 -7.25 -1.38 -1.48
N GLN A 136 -6.67 -0.36 -0.85
CA GLN A 136 -5.94 0.67 -1.58
C GLN A 136 -4.73 0.07 -2.30
N HIS A 137 -4.34 0.70 -3.42
CA HIS A 137 -3.19 0.26 -4.21
C HIS A 137 -1.90 0.24 -3.35
N PRO A 138 -1.08 -0.84 -3.40
CA PRO A 138 0.13 -0.97 -2.58
C PRO A 138 1.10 0.19 -2.70
N ILE A 139 1.20 0.80 -3.88
CA ILE A 139 2.06 1.97 -4.17
C ILE A 139 1.88 3.12 -3.16
N ARG A 140 0.66 3.33 -2.63
CA ARG A 140 0.37 4.34 -1.59
C ARG A 140 0.99 4.04 -0.22
N SER A 141 1.72 2.93 -0.11
CA SER A 141 2.49 2.52 1.07
C SER A 141 3.96 2.28 0.74
N MET A 142 4.38 2.49 -0.51
CA MET A 142 5.77 2.30 -0.95
C MET A 142 6.54 3.61 -0.85
N PHE A 143 6.83 4.02 0.39
CA PHE A 143 7.66 5.19 0.70
C PHE A 143 8.62 4.87 1.84
N THR A 144 9.71 5.64 1.93
CA THR A 144 10.73 5.53 2.96
C THR A 144 10.69 6.72 3.92
N VAL A 145 11.36 6.62 5.07
CA VAL A 145 11.43 7.74 6.03
C VAL A 145 12.27 8.91 5.48
N GLN A 146 13.32 8.61 4.70
CA GLN A 146 14.27 9.58 4.14
C GLN A 146 13.74 10.32 2.91
N GLU A 147 12.98 9.65 2.03
CA GLU A 147 12.45 10.30 0.83
C GLU A 147 11.40 11.37 1.16
N ALA A 148 10.77 11.32 2.33
CA ALA A 148 9.70 12.23 2.69
C ALA A 148 10.13 13.43 3.57
N THR A 149 11.44 13.66 3.73
CA THR A 149 11.97 14.90 4.36
C THR A 149 12.24 16.02 3.37
N SER A 150 12.18 15.76 2.06
CA SER A 150 12.11 16.83 1.06
C SER A 150 10.63 17.15 0.78
N PRO A 151 10.18 18.41 0.92
CA PRO A 151 8.84 18.83 0.53
C PRO A 151 8.49 18.45 -0.92
N ASP A 152 9.52 18.34 -1.76
CA ASP A 152 9.40 18.08 -3.20
C ASP A 152 9.34 16.58 -3.57
N ASN A 153 9.59 15.67 -2.63
CA ASN A 153 9.69 14.23 -2.92
C ASN A 153 8.46 13.41 -2.46
N LEU A 154 7.42 14.07 -1.94
CA LEU A 154 6.11 13.43 -1.81
C LEU A 154 5.46 13.38 -3.19
N ILE A 155 5.83 12.39 -4.00
CA ILE A 155 5.17 12.13 -5.27
C ILE A 155 3.74 11.65 -4.96
N TYR A 156 2.80 12.59 -5.02
CA TYR A 156 1.37 12.31 -4.97
C TYR A 156 0.97 11.65 -6.28
N PHE A 157 0.85 10.33 -6.26
CA PHE A 157 0.30 9.57 -7.38
C PHE A 157 -1.23 9.66 -7.38
N ASP A 158 -1.74 10.76 -7.92
CA ASP A 158 -3.11 10.86 -8.43
C ASP A 158 -3.08 10.69 -9.96
N GLY A 159 -3.87 9.74 -10.46
CA GLY A 159 -3.77 9.16 -11.81
C GLY A 159 -3.06 7.81 -11.76
N GLU A 160 -3.43 6.86 -12.61
CA GLU A 160 -2.79 5.53 -12.66
C GLU A 160 -1.29 5.66 -12.96
N ALA A 161 -0.51 5.80 -11.88
CA ALA A 161 0.88 6.15 -11.98
C ALA A 161 1.71 4.94 -12.37
N ALA A 162 2.68 5.19 -13.25
CA ALA A 162 3.66 4.20 -13.61
C ALA A 162 4.51 3.83 -12.38
N THR A 163 4.60 2.54 -12.09
CA THR A 163 5.53 1.96 -11.13
C THR A 163 6.94 2.11 -11.71
N PRO A 164 7.89 2.73 -10.98
CA PRO A 164 9.28 2.78 -11.42
C PRO A 164 9.91 1.39 -11.43
N ILE A 165 10.86 1.15 -12.35
CA ILE A 165 11.49 -0.15 -12.54
C ILE A 165 12.15 -0.68 -11.25
N ASN A 166 12.84 0.17 -10.50
CA ASN A 166 13.52 -0.27 -9.27
C ASN A 166 12.56 -0.74 -8.15
N MET A 167 11.26 -0.45 -8.30
CA MET A 167 10.19 -0.84 -7.38
C MET A 167 9.48 -2.14 -7.78
N LEU A 168 9.82 -2.74 -8.95
CA LEU A 168 9.24 -4.00 -9.38
C LEU A 168 9.66 -5.15 -8.45
N ARG A 169 8.68 -5.90 -7.94
CA ARG A 169 8.89 -7.03 -7.03
C ARG A 169 7.91 -8.18 -7.33
N PRO A 170 8.31 -9.46 -7.17
CA PRO A 170 7.43 -10.61 -7.39
C PRO A 170 6.17 -10.62 -6.49
N SER A 171 6.22 -9.96 -5.34
CA SER A 171 5.10 -9.87 -4.39
C SER A 171 3.99 -8.90 -4.84
N VAL A 172 4.20 -8.14 -5.92
CA VAL A 172 3.25 -7.15 -6.44
C VAL A 172 2.71 -7.63 -7.80
N PHE A 173 1.44 -8.04 -7.81
CA PHE A 173 0.80 -8.66 -8.99
C PHE A 173 0.10 -7.66 -9.93
N LYS A 174 0.05 -6.36 -9.56
CA LYS A 174 -0.53 -5.31 -10.41
C LYS A 174 0.42 -4.11 -10.44
N TRP A 175 0.98 -3.86 -11.61
CA TRP A 175 1.86 -2.74 -11.91
C TRP A 175 1.67 -2.33 -13.37
N THR A 176 1.89 -1.06 -13.63
CA THR A 176 2.02 -0.49 -14.98
C THR A 176 3.34 0.25 -14.98
N ILE A 177 4.24 -0.01 -15.92
CA ILE A 177 5.54 0.70 -15.99
C ILE A 177 5.53 1.65 -17.20
N ARG A 178 6.21 2.78 -17.10
CA ARG A 178 6.53 3.66 -18.24
C ARG A 178 8.03 3.61 -18.41
N ALA A 179 8.46 2.88 -19.44
CA ALA A 179 9.87 2.64 -19.69
C ALA A 179 10.16 2.73 -21.19
N LYS A 180 11.36 3.20 -21.55
CA LYS A 180 11.87 3.17 -22.91
C LYS A 180 12.43 1.78 -23.22
N VAL A 181 12.24 1.31 -24.45
CA VAL A 181 12.91 0.12 -24.95
C VAL A 181 14.33 0.53 -25.36
N PHE A 182 15.31 0.08 -24.58
CA PHE A 182 16.73 0.43 -24.78
C PHE A 182 17.48 -0.60 -25.60
N GLN A 183 17.10 -1.88 -25.52
CA GLN A 183 17.75 -2.95 -26.27
C GLN A 183 16.75 -4.06 -26.61
N LYS A 184 16.74 -4.50 -27.86
CA LYS A 184 16.06 -5.74 -28.27
C LYS A 184 17.07 -6.84 -28.59
N SER A 185 16.80 -8.04 -28.10
CA SER A 185 17.45 -9.23 -28.65
C SER A 185 16.61 -9.79 -29.81
N GLN A 186 17.28 -10.29 -30.86
CA GLN A 186 16.59 -10.97 -31.97
C GLN A 186 15.88 -12.23 -31.47
N THR A 187 14.75 -12.58 -32.11
CA THR A 187 13.90 -13.74 -31.81
C THR A 187 14.71 -15.03 -31.91
N VAL A 188 15.09 -15.64 -30.77
CA VAL A 188 15.86 -16.89 -30.77
C VAL A 188 14.96 -18.08 -30.39
N MET A 189 15.00 -19.07 -31.29
CA MET A 189 14.42 -20.43 -31.26
C MET A 189 12.92 -20.59 -31.52
N LYS A 190 12.61 -20.98 -32.77
CA LYS A 190 11.44 -21.80 -33.08
C LYS A 190 11.68 -23.22 -32.57
N ASN A 191 11.06 -23.62 -31.47
CA ASN A 191 10.89 -25.04 -31.21
C ASN A 191 9.88 -25.59 -32.22
N LYS A 192 10.36 -26.21 -33.31
CA LYS A 192 9.55 -26.65 -34.47
C LYS A 192 8.36 -27.53 -34.08
N LYS A 193 8.41 -28.23 -32.93
CA LYS A 193 7.31 -29.06 -32.42
C LYS A 193 6.17 -28.28 -31.74
N VAL A 194 6.41 -27.06 -31.26
CA VAL A 194 5.44 -26.31 -30.43
C VAL A 194 5.12 -24.91 -30.97
N ASN A 195 5.79 -24.49 -32.06
CA ASN A 195 5.61 -23.18 -32.70
C ASN A 195 5.57 -22.00 -31.70
N LYS A 196 6.40 -22.09 -30.65
CA LYS A 196 6.53 -21.06 -29.61
C LYS A 196 7.70 -20.16 -29.97
N GLU A 197 7.41 -18.88 -30.08
CA GLU A 197 8.40 -17.83 -30.27
C GLU A 197 8.71 -17.20 -28.91
N ARG A 198 9.98 -16.81 -28.72
CA ARG A 198 10.46 -16.12 -27.53
C ARG A 198 11.14 -14.82 -27.96
N PHE A 199 10.91 -13.75 -27.19
CA PHE A 199 11.69 -12.52 -27.27
C PHE A 199 12.19 -12.12 -25.90
N ASP A 200 13.32 -11.43 -25.87
CA ASP A 200 13.77 -10.67 -24.71
C ASP A 200 14.00 -9.20 -25.11
N VAL A 201 13.53 -8.29 -24.26
CA VAL A 201 13.67 -6.83 -24.41
C VAL A 201 14.13 -6.22 -23.09
N CYS A 202 15.08 -5.29 -23.14
CA CYS A 202 15.49 -4.50 -21.99
C CYS A 202 14.75 -3.16 -22.00
N LEU A 203 14.10 -2.87 -20.88
CA LEU A 203 13.37 -1.63 -20.62
C LEU A 203 14.16 -0.79 -19.62
N CYS A 204 14.21 0.52 -19.82
CA CYS A 204 14.83 1.45 -18.88
C CYS A 204 13.91 2.64 -18.56
N ASP A 205 14.07 3.15 -17.34
CA ASP A 205 13.54 4.44 -16.90
C ASP A 205 14.62 5.15 -16.07
N GLU A 206 14.29 6.29 -15.47
CA GLU A 206 15.21 7.05 -14.61
C GLU A 206 15.65 6.30 -13.35
N THR A 207 14.99 5.20 -13.00
CA THR A 207 15.21 4.44 -11.77
C THR A 207 15.96 3.14 -11.98
N GLY A 208 16.02 2.61 -13.20
CA GLY A 208 16.80 1.41 -13.50
C GLY A 208 16.49 0.75 -14.84
N VAL A 209 16.99 -0.48 -14.97
CA VAL A 209 16.83 -1.32 -16.17
C VAL A 209 16.21 -2.66 -15.76
N VAL A 210 15.23 -3.14 -16.52
CA VAL A 210 14.61 -4.46 -16.33
C VAL A 210 14.57 -5.23 -17.64
N LYS A 211 14.81 -6.54 -17.56
CA LYS A 211 14.67 -7.46 -18.69
C LYS A 211 13.26 -8.05 -18.72
N LEU A 212 12.52 -7.81 -19.80
CA LEU A 212 11.24 -8.42 -20.09
C LEU A 212 11.45 -9.59 -21.06
N SER A 213 10.98 -10.78 -20.66
CA SER A 213 10.99 -11.98 -21.50
C SER A 213 9.56 -12.44 -21.77
N GLY A 214 9.21 -12.63 -23.04
CA GLY A 214 7.90 -13.12 -23.47
C GLY A 214 8.01 -14.43 -24.24
N SER A 215 7.19 -15.43 -23.90
CA SER A 215 7.04 -16.66 -24.68
C SER A 215 5.57 -17.02 -24.84
N CYS A 216 4.99 -16.68 -25.99
CA CYS A 216 3.59 -16.94 -26.30
C CYS A 216 3.36 -16.97 -27.82
N PRO A 217 2.24 -17.54 -28.31
CA PRO A 217 1.92 -17.54 -29.75
C PRO A 217 1.80 -16.14 -30.37
N ARG A 218 1.61 -15.09 -29.55
CA ARG A 218 1.53 -13.69 -29.97
C ARG A 218 2.83 -12.91 -29.72
N ALA A 219 3.91 -13.59 -29.37
CA ALA A 219 5.18 -12.98 -28.99
C ALA A 219 5.71 -12.04 -30.08
N LYS A 220 5.67 -12.44 -31.35
CA LYS A 220 6.06 -11.61 -32.49
C LYS A 220 5.25 -10.31 -32.60
N ARG A 221 3.92 -10.37 -32.44
CA ARG A 221 3.05 -9.17 -32.51
C ARG A 221 3.37 -8.18 -31.39
N VAL A 222 3.63 -8.67 -30.17
CA VAL A 222 4.01 -7.81 -29.04
C VAL A 222 5.41 -7.21 -29.28
N PHE A 223 6.34 -8.01 -29.77
CA PHE A 223 7.71 -7.58 -30.07
C PHE A 223 7.77 -6.50 -31.17
N GLU A 224 6.93 -6.61 -32.21
CA GLU A 224 6.79 -5.62 -33.29
C GLU A 224 6.19 -4.30 -32.81
N GLN A 225 5.35 -4.32 -31.76
CA GLN A 225 4.75 -3.10 -31.18
C GLN A 225 5.70 -2.34 -30.27
N LEU A 226 6.70 -3.01 -29.69
CA LEU A 226 7.72 -2.38 -28.88
C LEU A 226 8.74 -1.74 -29.84
N ASN A 227 8.85 -0.42 -29.95
CA ASN A 227 9.87 0.21 -30.79
C ASN A 227 11.07 0.66 -29.94
N GLU A 228 12.29 0.43 -30.44
CA GLU A 228 13.48 1.02 -29.82
C GLU A 228 13.36 2.54 -29.91
N SER A 229 13.49 3.19 -28.77
CA SER A 229 13.55 4.65 -28.71
C SER A 229 15.02 5.02 -28.53
N LYS A 230 15.57 5.81 -29.46
CA LYS A 230 16.92 6.38 -29.27
C LYS A 230 16.88 7.20 -27.98
N VAL A 231 17.80 6.89 -27.06
CA VAL A 231 17.96 7.59 -25.78
C VAL A 231 18.20 9.06 -26.02
#